data_AF-A0A849QHP3-F1
#
_entry.id   AF-A0A849QHP3-F1
#
_cell.length_a   1.000
_cell.length_b   1.000
_cell.length_c   1.000
_cell.angle_alpha   90.00
_cell.angle_beta   90.00
_cell.angle_gamma   90.00
#
_symmetry.space_group_name_H-M   'P 1'
#
loop_
_entity.id
_entity.type
_entity.pdbx_description
1 polymer ?
#
loop_
_entity_poly.entity_id
_entity_poly.type
_entity_poly.pdbx_seq_one_letter_code
_entity_poly.pdbx_strand_id
1 'polypeptide(L)' 'MKFRIIISEDLEDGGYNASYPALPGCHSQGDTIEEALENIKEAIECYLESLEKDRLPISVDTKTKIVEVTA' A
#
# COMPACT_ATOMS: atom_id res chain seq x y z
N MET A 1 8.39 -7.08 9.29
CA MET A 1 8.68 -7.04 7.83
C MET A 1 8.95 -5.59 7.43
N LYS A 2 9.59 -5.34 6.28
CA LYS A 2 9.75 -3.99 5.72
C LYS A 2 8.93 -3.91 4.44
N PHE A 3 8.08 -2.90 4.32
CA PHE A 3 7.23 -2.66 3.15
C PHE A 3 7.69 -1.38 2.47
N ARG A 4 7.84 -1.42 1.15
CA ARG A 4 8.09 -0.23 0.34
C ARG A 4 6.75 0.23 -0.21
N ILE A 5 6.23 1.32 0.31
CA ILE A 5 4.98 1.92 -0.14
C ILE A 5 5.26 3.14 -1.02
N ILE A 6 4.26 3.57 -1.76
CA ILE A 6 4.24 4.85 -2.48
C ILE A 6 3.22 5.74 -1.78
N ILE A 7 3.62 6.98 -1.47
CA ILE A 7 2.72 8.03 -0.98
C ILE A 7 2.62 9.12 -2.04
N SER A 8 1.41 9.62 -2.25
CA SER A 8 1.12 10.71 -3.18
C SER A 8 0.07 11.62 -2.56
N GLU A 9 0.25 12.93 -2.69
CA GLU A 9 -0.74 13.90 -2.25
C GLU A 9 -1.98 13.83 -3.16
N ASP A 10 -3.17 13.87 -2.56
CA ASP A 10 -4.41 13.99 -3.32
C ASP A 10 -4.69 15.47 -3.62
N LEU A 11 -4.52 15.87 -4.88
CA LEU A 11 -4.70 17.25 -5.29
C LEU A 11 -6.17 17.60 -5.56
N GLU A 12 -7.07 16.61 -5.64
CA GLU A 12 -8.49 16.82 -5.93
C GLU A 12 -9.32 16.93 -4.65
N ASP A 13 -9.18 15.97 -3.72
CA ASP A 13 -9.94 15.92 -2.47
C ASP A 13 -9.12 16.44 -1.26
N GLY A 14 -7.80 16.56 -1.41
CA GLY A 14 -6.87 16.86 -0.32
C GLY A 14 -6.41 15.62 0.44
N GLY A 15 -5.33 15.75 1.20
CA GLY A 15 -4.75 14.65 1.99
C GLY A 15 -3.75 13.79 1.20
N TYR A 16 -3.61 12.52 1.58
CA TYR A 16 -2.56 11.62 1.11
C TYR A 16 -3.10 10.23 0.77
N ASN A 17 -2.70 9.74 -0.39
CA ASN A 17 -2.91 8.38 -0.86
C ASN A 17 -1.66 7.54 -0.60
N ALA A 18 -1.84 6.35 -0.03
CA ALA A 18 -0.77 5.37 0.19
C ALA A 18 -1.09 4.07 -0.54
N SER A 19 -0.08 3.46 -1.17
CA SER A 19 -0.24 2.20 -1.90
C SER A 19 0.94 1.28 -1.73
N TYR A 20 0.69 -0.03 -1.66
CA TYR A 20 1.74 -1.04 -1.58
C TYR A 20 1.96 -1.74 -2.92
N PRO A 21 2.98 -1.35 -3.72
CA PRO A 21 3.19 -1.86 -5.07
C PRO A 21 3.45 -3.37 -5.21
N ALA A 22 3.79 -4.06 -4.12
CA ALA A 22 3.96 -5.52 -4.16
C ALA A 22 2.64 -6.29 -3.95
N LEU A 23 1.57 -5.59 -3.56
CA LEU A 23 0.21 -6.10 -3.44
C LEU A 23 -0.73 -5.18 -4.25
N PRO A 24 -0.87 -5.42 -5.57
CA PRO A 24 -1.77 -4.62 -6.40
C PRO A 24 -3.19 -4.71 -5.83
N GLY A 25 -3.77 -3.56 -5.48
CA GLY A 25 -5.06 -3.47 -4.79
C GLY A 25 -4.97 -3.14 -3.30
N CYS A 26 -3.79 -3.15 -2.69
CA CYS A 26 -3.58 -2.66 -1.32
C CYS A 26 -3.31 -1.14 -1.35
N HIS A 27 -4.38 -0.38 -1.12
CA HIS A 27 -4.38 1.08 -1.10
C HIS A 27 -5.06 1.56 0.18
N SER A 28 -4.65 2.73 0.64
CA SER A 28 -5.26 3.43 1.75
C SER A 28 -5.08 4.93 1.58
N GLN A 29 -5.75 5.73 2.40
CA GLN A 29 -5.69 7.19 2.36
C GLN A 29 -5.73 7.75 3.78
N GLY A 30 -5.34 9.01 3.93
CA GLY A 30 -5.52 9.76 5.17
C GLY A 30 -5.31 11.26 4.98
N ASP A 31 -5.83 12.06 5.89
CA ASP A 31 -5.73 13.53 5.86
C ASP A 31 -4.27 14.01 6.04
N THR A 32 -3.45 13.19 6.71
CA THR A 32 -2.02 13.44 6.94
C THR A 32 -1.17 12.27 6.44
N ILE A 33 0.13 12.53 6.25
CA ILE A 33 1.09 11.47 5.89
C ILE A 33 1.09 10.38 6.95
N GLU A 34 1.09 10.76 8.23
CA GLU A 34 1.06 9.85 9.37
C GLU A 34 -0.19 8.97 9.39
N GLU A 35 -1.35 9.55 9.11
CA GLU A 35 -2.62 8.81 9.04
C GLU A 35 -2.63 7.84 7.85
N ALA A 36 -2.22 8.29 6.66
CA ALA A 36 -2.12 7.43 5.49
C ALA A 36 -1.13 6.26 5.71
N LEU A 37 -0.05 6.50 6.46
CA LEU A 37 0.93 5.49 6.87
C LEU A 37 0.35 4.46 7.86
N GLU A 38 -0.41 4.91 8.84
CA GLU A 38 -1.08 4.02 9.80
C GLU A 38 -2.12 3.16 9.08
N ASN A 39 -2.97 3.79 8.26
CA ASN A 39 -4.04 3.09 7.56
C ASN A 39 -3.51 2.08 6.53
N ILE A 40 -2.43 2.38 5.79
CA ILE A 40 -1.84 1.39 4.85
C ILE A 40 -1.17 0.25 5.58
N LYS A 41 -0.63 0.49 6.78
CA LYS A 41 -0.04 -0.57 7.60
C LYS A 41 -1.12 -1.54 8.06
N GLU A 42 -2.25 -1.04 8.57
CA GLU A 42 -3.39 -1.89 8.94
C GLU A 42 -3.92 -2.69 7.74
N ALA A 43 -4.01 -2.07 6.56
CA ALA A 43 -4.44 -2.75 5.34
C ALA A 43 -3.50 -3.92 4.96
N ILE A 44 -2.18 -3.72 5.10
CA ILE A 44 -1.19 -4.78 4.86
C ILE A 44 -1.33 -5.90 5.90
N GLU A 45 -1.49 -5.56 7.18
CA GLU A 45 -1.65 -6.54 8.26
C GLU A 45 -2.91 -7.39 8.05
N CYS A 46 -4.05 -6.74 7.77
CA CYS A 46 -5.32 -7.43 7.49
C CYS A 46 -5.24 -8.37 6.28
N TYR A 47 -4.50 -7.98 5.24
CA TYR A 47 -4.26 -8.84 4.08
C TYR A 47 -3.44 -10.08 4.44
N LEU A 48 -2.37 -9.91 5.22
CA LEU A 48 -1.53 -11.03 5.67
C LEU A 48 -2.30 -12.00 6.58
N GLU A 49 -3.13 -11.47 7.49
CA GLU A 49 -4.01 -12.28 8.33
C GLU A 49 -5.03 -13.08 7.50
N SER A 50 -5.59 -12.46 6.46
CA SER A 50 -6.51 -13.14 5.54
C SER A 50 -5.82 -14.30 4.80
N LEU A 51 -4.63 -14.08 4.26
CA LEU A 51 -3.84 -15.14 3.62
C LEU A 51 -3.53 -16.30 4.57
N GLU A 52 -3.18 -16.00 5.82
CA GLU A 52 -2.91 -17.01 6.84
C GLU A 52 -4.17 -17.84 7.13
N LYS A 53 -5.32 -17.17 7.27
CA LYS A 53 -6.62 -17.82 7.51
C LYS A 53 -7.02 -18.74 6.35
N ASP A 54 -6.82 -18.30 5.11
CA ASP A 54 -7.13 -19.06 3.91
C ASP A 54 -6.03 -20.09 3.53
N ARG A 55 -4.94 -20.17 4.33
CA ARG A 55 -3.75 -21.01 4.07
C ARG A 55 -3.15 -20.81 2.69
N LEU A 56 -3.26 -19.59 2.17
CA LEU A 56 -2.70 -19.21 0.89
C LEU A 56 -1.24 -18.81 1.07
N PRO A 57 -0.34 -19.20 0.16
CA PRO A 57 1.04 -18.76 0.22
C PRO A 57 1.12 -17.25 -0.01
N ILE A 58 1.98 -16.57 0.75
CA ILE A 58 2.26 -15.14 0.56
C ILE A 58 3.03 -14.98 -0.76
N SER A 59 2.31 -14.70 -1.86
CA SER A 59 2.89 -14.33 -3.14
C SER A 59 2.98 -12.80 -3.22
N VAL A 60 3.93 -12.22 -2.49
CA VAL A 60 4.28 -10.80 -2.64
C VAL A 60 5.26 -10.68 -3.80
N ASP A 61 4.81 -10.09 -4.90
CA ASP A 61 5.70 -9.83 -6.03
C ASP A 61 6.61 -8.65 -5.64
N THR A 62 7.79 -8.97 -5.10
CA THR A 62 8.76 -7.99 -4.59
C THR A 62 9.58 -7.33 -5.69
N LYS A 63 9.33 -7.69 -6.96
CA LYS A 63 10.06 -7.20 -8.14
C LYS A 63 9.37 -6.01 -8.83
N THR A 64 8.56 -5.24 -8.13
CA THR A 64 8.01 -4.00 -8.71
C THR A 64 9.12 -2.95 -8.88
N LYS A 65 9.39 -2.57 -10.13
CA LYS A 65 10.17 -1.37 -10.46
C LYS A 65 9.21 -0.18 -10.55
N ILE A 66 9.38 0.80 -9.68
CA ILE A 66 8.73 2.09 -9.82
C ILE A 66 9.46 2.80 -10.96
N VAL A 67 8.74 3.07 -12.05
CA VAL A 67 9.24 3.83 -13.20
C VAL A 67 8.32 5.02 -13.40
N GLU A 68 8.88 6.22 -13.38
CA GLU A 68 8.16 7.43 -13.78
C GLU A 68 8.24 7.55 -15.30
N VAL A 69 7.08 7.56 -15.96
CA VAL A 69 6.97 7.80 -17.40
C VAL A 69 6.32 9.16 -17.57
N THR A 70 7.09 10.13 -18.07
CA THR A 70 6.59 11.45 -18.47
C THR A 70 6.20 11.39 -19.95
N ALA A 71 5.02 11.93 -20.27
CA ALA A 71 4.53 12.06 -21.64
C ALA A 71 5.08 13.31 -22.33
#